data_AF-A0A1V3XLD1-F1
#
_entry.id   AF-A0A1V3XLD1-F1
#
_cell.length_a   1.000
_cell.length_b   1.000
_cell.length_c   1.000
_cell.angle_alpha   90.00
_cell.angle_beta   90.00
_cell.angle_gamma   90.00
#
_symmetry.space_group_name_H-M   'P 1'
#
loop_
_entity.id
_entity.type
_entity.pdbx_description
1 polymer ?
#
loop_
_entity_poly.entity_id
_entity_poly.type
_entity_poly.pdbx_seq_one_letter_code
_entity_poly.pdbx_strand_id
1 'polypeptide(L)'
;MGMTILEKIFARKTGQYTVSPGDTVVVDVDMTVLIDLQFAREWIQPHRIHDPEKLAVVMDHAVPAPTVRDAVGGQHARKFVADFGIRRFYDVGRHGISHQVIAENGLARPGEVLACSDSHTCAAGAYNTAARGLGTDEVYSIMCTGQTWYQIAPTIRYELRGVKPDTVSGKDIFLHIASRYGDAANRNLEYGGSGLPTIPLHDRRTIATQGAELSADFSIFEADDMVTGNLDARGIDGYRVAAPDHDAGYHDIRTVDLATLEPYVALPGTVSRNGLPVSQLGRQAVDQAFIGSCANGQLEDLEIAARVLRGRSIAPGVRLLVTPASQAVYREAMRRGYLQDLADSGAVVTNATCGACFGYHMGLVGPAKCVSPRVPATTPGGWAARRHGSSWPHRRPSLRQRSPVTSPTRGVWLHDTHFQRQSLAVRRRPQHRRHVPSFCHEDGSARGGSACLPPAPSRVGRRGVSGRYPGGRQELRRRIIATGRGAVRRAWHRRAGRRGVQLPVLPQCGQCRTARDDSAPRHHHLCRRRSGNVRSRRGQLAQRHHRRLRNGDHPAGVDPRHHRQRRCPTTVGRTGLSAALP
;
A
#
# COMPACT_ATOMS: atom_id res chain seq x y z
N MET A 1 19.23 -20.69 23.40
CA MET A 1 18.23 -19.71 22.95
C MET A 1 18.27 -19.78 21.45
N GLY A 2 17.23 -20.37 20.89
CA GLY A 2 17.01 -20.37 19.46
C GLY A 2 16.59 -19.00 18.97
N MET A 3 16.43 -18.91 17.66
CA MET A 3 16.06 -17.68 16.95
C MET A 3 14.57 -17.64 16.62
N THR A 4 13.98 -16.45 16.74
CA THR A 4 12.68 -16.08 16.19
C THR A 4 12.70 -16.10 14.65
N ILE A 5 11.54 -15.96 14.01
CA ILE A 5 11.44 -16.00 12.54
C ILE A 5 12.37 -14.95 11.89
N LEU A 6 12.33 -13.71 12.39
CA LEU A 6 13.09 -12.61 11.81
C LEU A 6 14.59 -12.77 12.02
N GLU A 7 15.03 -13.19 13.21
CA GLU A 7 16.44 -13.51 13.47
C GLU A 7 16.94 -14.60 12.52
N LYS A 8 16.16 -15.67 12.27
CA LYS A 8 16.52 -16.69 11.27
C LYS A 8 16.60 -16.14 9.85
N ILE A 9 15.70 -15.22 9.46
CA ILE A 9 15.77 -14.59 8.13
C ILE A 9 17.06 -13.77 8.02
N PHE A 10 17.34 -12.90 9.00
CA PHE A 10 18.51 -12.02 8.96
C PHE A 10 19.85 -12.77 9.13
N ALA A 11 19.92 -13.81 9.96
CA ALA A 11 21.09 -14.70 10.03
C ALA A 11 21.40 -15.31 8.65
N ARG A 12 20.39 -15.86 7.96
CA ARG A 12 20.57 -16.40 6.59
C ARG A 12 20.97 -15.32 5.58
N LYS A 13 20.42 -14.11 5.67
CA LYS A 13 20.71 -12.99 4.73
C LYS A 13 22.03 -12.26 5.01
N THR A 14 22.64 -12.49 6.16
CA THR A 14 24.00 -12.03 6.50
C THR A 14 25.06 -13.12 6.31
N GLY A 15 24.65 -14.37 6.07
CA GLY A 15 25.55 -15.53 6.12
C GLY A 15 26.03 -15.89 7.54
N GLN A 16 25.44 -15.32 8.59
CA GLN A 16 25.79 -15.61 9.98
C GLN A 16 25.02 -16.83 10.50
N TYR A 17 25.60 -17.55 11.48
CA TYR A 17 24.93 -18.66 12.14
C TYR A 17 23.78 -18.22 13.06
N THR A 18 23.94 -17.05 13.69
CA THR A 18 23.00 -16.47 14.65
C THR A 18 23.04 -14.95 14.56
N VAL A 19 21.91 -14.30 14.83
CA VAL A 19 21.83 -12.86 15.15
C VAL A 19 20.95 -12.70 16.39
N SER A 20 21.07 -11.59 17.12
CA SER A 20 20.36 -11.33 18.36
C SER A 20 19.83 -9.89 18.43
N PRO A 21 18.83 -9.60 19.30
CA PRO A 21 18.31 -8.25 19.46
C PRO A 21 19.40 -7.28 19.93
N GLY A 22 19.51 -6.14 19.24
CA GLY A 22 20.56 -5.14 19.42
C GLY A 22 21.62 -5.16 18.32
N ASP A 23 21.83 -6.29 17.63
CA ASP A 23 22.77 -6.39 16.52
C ASP A 23 22.39 -5.45 15.37
N THR A 24 23.40 -4.95 14.64
CA THR A 24 23.20 -4.24 13.37
C THR A 24 23.71 -5.10 12.23
N VAL A 25 22.81 -5.47 11.32
CA VAL A 25 23.08 -6.36 10.19
C VAL A 25 23.01 -5.60 8.87
N VAL A 26 23.85 -5.97 7.90
CA VAL A 26 23.72 -5.55 6.49
C VAL A 26 23.24 -6.75 5.71
N VAL A 27 22.15 -6.61 4.95
CA VAL A 27 21.44 -7.74 4.33
C VAL A 27 21.16 -7.49 2.86
N ASP A 28 21.29 -8.55 2.07
CA ASP A 28 20.79 -8.59 0.70
C ASP A 28 19.27 -8.49 0.69
N VAL A 29 18.74 -7.58 -0.14
CA VAL A 29 17.30 -7.45 -0.37
C VAL A 29 16.92 -8.35 -1.55
N ASP A 30 15.81 -9.08 -1.42
CA ASP A 30 15.32 -9.98 -2.47
C ASP A 30 14.35 -9.29 -3.41
N MET A 31 13.55 -8.36 -2.88
CA MET A 31 12.60 -7.57 -3.65
C MET A 31 12.55 -6.11 -3.16
N THR A 32 12.79 -5.19 -4.09
CA THR A 32 12.64 -3.75 -3.89
C THR A 32 11.44 -3.26 -4.68
N VAL A 33 10.57 -2.47 -4.06
CA VAL A 33 9.36 -1.95 -4.73
C VAL A 33 9.33 -0.42 -4.67
N LEU A 34 9.18 0.20 -5.84
CA LEU A 34 9.01 1.65 -5.99
C LEU A 34 7.54 1.97 -6.27
N ILE A 35 7.01 3.00 -5.61
CA ILE A 35 5.65 3.53 -5.85
C ILE A 35 5.67 4.85 -6.64
N ASP A 36 4.57 5.15 -7.32
CA ASP A 36 4.41 6.34 -8.17
C ASP A 36 4.78 7.69 -7.52
N LEU A 37 4.51 7.88 -6.22
CA LEU A 37 4.85 9.09 -5.47
C LEU A 37 6.35 9.42 -5.50
N GLN A 38 7.22 8.40 -5.53
CA GLN A 38 8.67 8.58 -5.57
C GLN A 38 9.11 9.22 -6.89
N PHE A 39 8.50 8.80 -8.01
CA PHE A 39 8.75 9.35 -9.34
C PHE A 39 8.20 10.78 -9.53
N ALA A 40 7.19 11.16 -8.74
CA ALA A 40 6.52 12.45 -8.81
C ALA A 40 7.16 13.55 -7.94
N ARG A 41 7.88 13.20 -6.87
CA ARG A 41 8.35 14.17 -5.86
C ARG A 41 9.86 14.38 -5.84
N GLU A 42 10.62 13.30 -5.81
CA GLU A 42 12.04 13.29 -5.44
C GLU A 42 12.87 12.52 -6.49
N TRP A 43 12.35 12.39 -7.71
CA TRP A 43 12.97 11.55 -8.73
C TRP A 43 14.29 12.12 -9.27
N ILE A 44 15.34 11.33 -9.11
CA ILE A 44 16.64 11.49 -9.76
C ILE A 44 16.84 10.22 -10.59
N GLN A 45 17.24 10.36 -11.86
CA GLN A 45 17.50 9.19 -12.69
C GLN A 45 18.84 8.55 -12.27
N PRO A 46 18.89 7.27 -11.87
CA PRO A 46 20.15 6.59 -11.55
C PRO A 46 20.96 6.34 -12.84
N HIS A 47 22.28 6.27 -12.72
CA HIS A 47 23.16 5.82 -13.81
C HIS A 47 23.21 4.29 -13.93
N ARG A 48 22.97 3.57 -12.83
CA ARG A 48 22.98 2.11 -12.75
C ARG A 48 22.06 1.66 -11.61
N ILE A 49 21.37 0.54 -11.77
CA ILE A 49 20.67 -0.18 -10.70
C ILE A 49 21.41 -1.48 -10.38
N HIS A 50 21.16 -2.07 -9.21
CA HIS A 50 21.81 -3.31 -8.80
C HIS A 50 21.34 -4.51 -9.64
N ASP A 51 20.02 -4.76 -9.67
CA ASP A 51 19.42 -5.90 -10.36
C ASP A 51 17.96 -5.58 -10.77
N PRO A 52 17.63 -5.54 -12.09
CA PRO A 52 16.26 -5.32 -12.56
C PRO A 52 15.29 -6.47 -12.23
N GLU A 53 15.79 -7.67 -11.92
CA GLU A 53 14.95 -8.80 -11.51
C GLU A 53 14.56 -8.76 -10.02
N LYS A 54 15.30 -8.02 -9.20
CA LYS A 54 14.96 -7.74 -7.78
C LYS A 54 14.20 -6.44 -7.58
N LEU A 55 13.66 -5.86 -8.65
CA LEU A 55 13.00 -4.55 -8.65
C LEU A 55 11.60 -4.64 -9.27
N ALA A 56 10.62 -4.05 -8.57
CA ALA A 56 9.26 -3.85 -9.05
C ALA A 56 8.88 -2.37 -8.99
N VAL A 57 8.03 -1.95 -9.92
CA VAL A 57 7.49 -0.58 -9.99
C VAL A 57 5.96 -0.67 -10.04
N VAL A 58 5.29 -0.08 -9.06
CA VAL A 58 3.83 -0.13 -8.94
C VAL A 58 3.25 1.28 -9.02
N MET A 59 2.37 1.50 -9.99
CA MET A 59 1.49 2.67 -9.98
C MET A 59 0.34 2.41 -9.02
N ASP A 60 0.05 3.34 -8.12
CA ASP A 60 -0.89 3.11 -7.01
C ASP A 60 -1.50 4.43 -6.51
N HIS A 61 -0.78 5.15 -5.63
CA HIS A 61 -1.29 6.24 -4.79
C HIS A 61 -1.78 7.46 -5.55
N ALA A 62 -1.41 7.60 -6.83
CA ALA A 62 -1.77 8.71 -7.70
C ALA A 62 -2.39 8.22 -9.03
N VAL A 63 -3.30 7.25 -8.97
CA VAL A 63 -3.98 6.71 -10.15
C VAL A 63 -5.51 6.93 -10.07
N PRO A 64 -6.14 7.63 -11.03
CA PRO A 64 -5.52 8.51 -12.04
C PRO A 64 -4.80 9.69 -11.39
N ALA A 65 -3.80 10.24 -12.09
CA ALA A 65 -2.97 11.33 -11.60
C ALA A 65 -3.81 12.56 -11.17
N PRO A 66 -3.83 12.93 -9.87
CA PRO A 66 -4.64 14.05 -9.40
C PRO A 66 -4.01 15.42 -9.69
N THR A 67 -2.72 15.47 -10.04
CA THR A 67 -2.02 16.70 -10.45
C THR A 67 -1.12 16.48 -11.66
N VAL A 68 -0.75 17.58 -12.35
CA VAL A 68 0.23 17.56 -13.45
C VAL A 68 1.58 16.99 -13.00
N ARG A 69 2.00 17.24 -11.75
CA ARG A 69 3.24 16.68 -11.20
C ARG A 69 3.18 15.16 -11.11
N ASP A 70 2.05 14.60 -10.66
CA ASP A 70 1.90 13.15 -10.56
C ASP A 70 1.80 12.51 -11.96
N ALA A 71 1.21 13.21 -12.93
CA ALA A 71 1.18 12.77 -14.33
C ALA A 71 2.59 12.73 -14.96
N VAL A 72 3.44 13.72 -14.66
CA VAL A 72 4.87 13.72 -15.02
C VAL A 72 5.63 12.61 -14.29
N GLY A 73 5.33 12.36 -13.02
CA GLY A 73 5.88 11.20 -12.29
C GLY A 73 5.59 9.87 -12.98
N GLY A 74 4.37 9.69 -13.49
CA GLY A 74 4.04 8.52 -14.32
C GLY A 74 4.81 8.44 -15.65
N GLN A 75 5.27 9.56 -16.21
CA GLN A 75 6.17 9.55 -17.37
C GLN A 75 7.60 9.15 -16.97
N HIS A 76 8.10 9.66 -15.84
CA HIS A 76 9.40 9.24 -15.27
C HIS A 76 9.43 7.74 -14.97
N ALA A 77 8.38 7.20 -14.33
CA ALA A 77 8.28 5.78 -14.01
C ALA A 77 8.36 4.88 -15.26
N ARG A 78 7.60 5.20 -16.31
CA ARG A 78 7.63 4.47 -17.58
C ARG A 78 8.99 4.56 -18.28
N LYS A 79 9.61 5.75 -18.28
CA LYS A 79 10.95 5.93 -18.85
C LYS A 79 12.00 5.11 -18.08
N PHE A 80 12.00 5.19 -16.75
CA PHE A 80 12.90 4.41 -15.90
C PHE A 80 12.77 2.90 -16.14
N VAL A 81 11.54 2.39 -16.19
CA VAL A 81 11.26 0.98 -16.51
C VAL A 81 11.80 0.58 -17.88
N ALA A 82 11.63 1.42 -18.90
CA ALA A 82 12.14 1.17 -20.24
C ALA A 82 13.68 1.23 -20.32
N ASP A 83 14.30 2.23 -19.68
CA ASP A 83 15.75 2.42 -19.68
C ASP A 83 16.51 1.25 -19.03
N PHE A 84 15.92 0.61 -18.01
CA PHE A 84 16.54 -0.49 -17.25
C PHE A 84 15.92 -1.87 -17.52
N GLY A 85 14.94 -1.99 -18.41
CA GLY A 85 14.33 -3.27 -18.78
C GLY A 85 13.54 -3.97 -17.66
N ILE A 86 12.95 -3.22 -16.74
CA ILE A 86 12.30 -3.76 -15.53
C ILE A 86 11.03 -4.53 -15.89
N ARG A 87 11.03 -5.85 -15.68
CA ARG A 87 9.88 -6.73 -16.03
C ARG A 87 8.69 -6.59 -15.09
N ARG A 88 8.91 -6.35 -13.79
CA ARG A 88 7.88 -6.26 -12.74
C ARG A 88 7.26 -4.85 -12.69
N PHE A 89 6.76 -4.35 -13.82
CA PHE A 89 6.07 -3.07 -13.91
C PHE A 89 4.55 -3.24 -13.93
N TYR A 90 3.87 -2.55 -13.03
CA TYR A 90 2.43 -2.57 -12.84
C TYR A 90 1.83 -1.18 -13.09
N ASP A 91 1.83 -0.79 -14.37
CA ASP A 91 1.30 0.49 -14.86
C ASP A 91 -0.22 0.62 -14.68
N VAL A 92 -0.76 1.82 -14.90
CA VAL A 92 -2.19 2.08 -15.09
C VAL A 92 -2.81 1.05 -16.04
N GLY A 93 -3.97 0.50 -15.68
CA GLY A 93 -4.58 -0.67 -16.31
C GLY A 93 -4.13 -2.05 -15.76
N ARG A 94 -2.97 -2.15 -15.11
CA ARG A 94 -2.49 -3.31 -14.32
C ARG A 94 -2.24 -2.99 -12.82
N HIS A 95 -2.29 -1.70 -12.48
CA HIS A 95 -2.14 -1.12 -11.14
C HIS A 95 -3.06 -1.70 -10.05
N GLY A 96 -2.71 -1.32 -8.82
CA GLY A 96 -3.48 -1.58 -7.63
C GLY A 96 -2.74 -1.05 -6.41
N ILE A 97 -3.35 -1.22 -5.24
CA ILE A 97 -2.70 -0.99 -3.96
C ILE A 97 -1.40 -1.80 -3.92
N SER A 98 -0.27 -1.14 -3.67
CA SER A 98 1.09 -1.70 -3.73
C SER A 98 1.19 -3.06 -3.01
N HIS A 99 0.69 -3.13 -1.78
CA HIS A 99 0.69 -4.36 -0.96
C HIS A 99 -0.29 -5.45 -1.45
N GLN A 100 -1.27 -5.09 -2.27
CA GLN A 100 -2.11 -6.03 -3.02
C GLN A 100 -1.39 -6.56 -4.25
N VAL A 101 -0.75 -5.69 -5.01
CA VAL A 101 0.04 -6.04 -6.20
C VAL A 101 1.22 -6.95 -5.82
N ILE A 102 1.91 -6.65 -4.72
CA ILE A 102 2.99 -7.47 -4.14
C ILE A 102 2.49 -8.89 -3.84
N ALA A 103 1.36 -9.01 -3.14
CA ALA A 103 0.80 -10.29 -2.73
C ALA A 103 0.27 -11.11 -3.91
N GLU A 104 -0.53 -10.50 -4.80
CA GLU A 104 -1.21 -11.24 -5.87
C GLU A 104 -0.27 -11.71 -6.99
N ASN A 105 0.87 -11.03 -7.17
CA ASN A 105 1.91 -11.35 -8.16
C ASN A 105 3.13 -12.08 -7.57
N GLY A 106 3.06 -12.55 -6.32
CA GLY A 106 4.11 -13.41 -5.76
C GLY A 106 5.43 -12.73 -5.39
N LEU A 107 5.41 -11.40 -5.17
CA LEU A 107 6.61 -10.63 -4.84
C LEU A 107 7.00 -10.75 -3.36
N ALA A 108 6.05 -11.13 -2.50
CA ALA A 108 6.32 -11.52 -1.11
C ALA A 108 6.46 -13.04 -1.03
N ARG A 109 7.67 -13.52 -0.69
CA ARG A 109 8.00 -14.95 -0.61
C ARG A 109 8.51 -15.32 0.80
N PRO A 110 8.24 -16.54 1.31
CA PRO A 110 8.68 -16.97 2.64
C PRO A 110 10.20 -16.94 2.83
N GLY A 111 10.62 -16.29 3.92
CA GLY A 111 12.01 -16.20 4.34
C GLY A 111 12.91 -15.22 3.59
N GLU A 112 12.32 -14.37 2.74
CA GLU A 112 12.97 -13.29 1.99
C GLU A 112 12.87 -11.92 2.70
N VAL A 113 13.65 -10.95 2.24
CA VAL A 113 13.63 -9.54 2.67
C VAL A 113 13.04 -8.68 1.57
N LEU A 114 12.01 -7.90 1.91
CA LEU A 114 11.31 -7.00 0.98
C LEU A 114 11.34 -5.54 1.49
N ALA A 115 11.82 -4.64 0.63
CA ALA A 115 11.88 -3.20 0.90
C ALA A 115 10.94 -2.43 -0.06
N CYS A 116 10.22 -1.44 0.46
CA CYS A 116 9.35 -0.59 -0.34
C CYS A 116 9.22 0.80 0.29
N SER A 117 8.98 1.83 -0.52
CA SER A 117 8.88 3.23 -0.11
C SER A 117 7.50 3.61 0.48
N ASP A 118 6.81 2.64 1.09
CA ASP A 118 5.51 2.79 1.75
C ASP A 118 5.53 2.16 3.15
N SER A 119 4.92 2.80 4.14
CA SER A 119 4.94 2.36 5.55
C SER A 119 4.32 0.97 5.79
N HIS A 120 3.31 0.60 5.00
CA HIS A 120 2.48 -0.60 5.22
C HIS A 120 3.05 -1.87 4.57
N THR A 121 4.30 -1.81 4.13
CA THR A 121 5.08 -2.93 3.53
C THR A 121 5.16 -4.18 4.42
N CYS A 122 4.98 -4.01 5.73
CA CYS A 122 4.79 -5.11 6.69
C CYS A 122 3.59 -6.04 6.37
N ALA A 123 2.68 -5.63 5.48
CA ALA A 123 1.67 -6.49 4.85
C ALA A 123 2.21 -7.81 4.29
N ALA A 124 3.43 -7.80 3.74
CA ALA A 124 4.09 -8.98 3.19
C ALA A 124 4.49 -10.01 4.27
N GLY A 125 4.55 -9.63 5.55
CA GLY A 125 4.83 -10.57 6.64
C GLY A 125 3.75 -11.64 6.86
N ALA A 126 2.54 -11.46 6.32
CA ALA A 126 1.54 -12.52 6.21
C ALA A 126 1.99 -13.71 5.33
N TYR A 127 3.02 -13.52 4.50
CA TYR A 127 3.68 -14.53 3.67
C TYR A 127 5.03 -14.98 4.24
N ASN A 128 5.28 -14.76 5.55
CA ASN A 128 6.55 -15.08 6.19
C ASN A 128 7.76 -14.33 5.58
N THR A 129 7.53 -13.16 4.99
CA THR A 129 8.55 -12.26 4.43
C THR A 129 8.96 -11.19 5.44
N ALA A 130 10.25 -10.96 5.63
CA ALA A 130 10.77 -9.86 6.45
C ALA A 130 10.65 -8.54 5.67
N ALA A 131 9.53 -7.85 5.86
CA ALA A 131 9.16 -6.70 5.04
C ALA A 131 8.92 -5.43 5.88
N ARG A 132 9.55 -4.32 5.49
CA ARG A 132 9.48 -3.03 6.20
C ARG A 132 9.43 -1.86 5.23
N GLY A 133 8.65 -0.83 5.60
CA GLY A 133 8.59 0.43 4.88
C GLY A 133 9.78 1.31 5.20
N LEU A 134 10.46 1.82 4.16
CA LEU A 134 11.70 2.60 4.28
C LEU A 134 11.57 3.97 3.58
N GLY A 135 12.51 4.87 3.87
CA GLY A 135 12.53 6.21 3.26
C GLY A 135 12.79 6.16 1.75
N THR A 136 12.32 7.16 1.00
CA THR A 136 12.55 7.28 -0.45
C THR A 136 14.03 7.19 -0.83
N ASP A 137 14.90 7.89 -0.09
CA ASP A 137 16.35 7.86 -0.25
C ASP A 137 16.97 6.48 0.04
N GLU A 138 16.44 5.77 1.05
CA GLU A 138 16.93 4.45 1.43
C GLU A 138 16.54 3.39 0.41
N VAL A 139 15.29 3.39 -0.06
CA VAL A 139 14.83 2.50 -1.14
C VAL A 139 15.56 2.82 -2.46
N TYR A 140 15.88 4.08 -2.72
CA TYR A 140 16.73 4.47 -3.85
C TYR A 140 18.16 3.95 -3.71
N SER A 141 18.73 3.95 -2.50
CA SER A 141 20.02 3.32 -2.19
C SER A 141 19.97 1.82 -2.48
N ILE A 142 18.97 1.10 -1.93
CA ILE A 142 18.77 -0.35 -2.14
C ILE A 142 18.64 -0.69 -3.62
N MET A 143 17.87 0.09 -4.38
CA MET A 143 17.75 -0.07 -5.84
C MET A 143 19.13 0.01 -6.54
N CYS A 144 20.06 0.80 -6.02
CA CYS A 144 21.42 0.97 -6.58
C CYS A 144 22.45 -0.03 -6.04
N THR A 145 22.30 -0.52 -4.81
CA THR A 145 23.29 -1.34 -4.08
C THR A 145 22.90 -2.81 -3.90
N GLY A 146 21.60 -3.13 -3.92
CA GLY A 146 21.05 -4.45 -3.59
C GLY A 146 20.91 -4.74 -2.09
N GLN A 147 21.33 -3.81 -1.22
CA GLN A 147 21.49 -4.05 0.23
C GLN A 147 20.96 -2.88 1.07
N THR A 148 20.46 -3.21 2.28
CA THR A 148 20.27 -2.24 3.36
C THR A 148 20.78 -2.79 4.69
N TRP A 149 20.68 -2.00 5.75
CA TRP A 149 20.98 -2.39 7.11
C TRP A 149 19.75 -2.34 8.01
N TYR A 150 19.71 -3.20 9.03
CA TYR A 150 18.69 -3.19 10.06
C TYR A 150 19.34 -3.34 11.43
N GLN A 151 18.78 -2.67 12.44
CA GLN A 151 19.02 -3.05 13.83
C GLN A 151 17.97 -4.10 14.23
N ILE A 152 18.40 -5.23 14.79
CA ILE A 152 17.49 -6.31 15.20
C ILE A 152 16.72 -5.87 16.44
N ALA A 153 15.41 -5.65 16.31
CA ALA A 153 14.54 -5.32 17.43
C ALA A 153 14.12 -6.59 18.22
N PRO A 154 13.85 -6.50 19.53
CA PRO A 154 13.27 -7.61 20.28
C PRO A 154 11.85 -7.97 19.80
N THR A 155 11.54 -9.26 19.74
CA THR A 155 10.27 -9.76 19.19
C THR A 155 9.21 -10.00 20.27
N ILE A 156 8.00 -9.51 20.05
CA ILE A 156 6.78 -9.82 20.82
C ILE A 156 6.01 -10.91 20.08
N ARG A 157 5.71 -12.02 20.76
CA ARG A 157 4.95 -13.13 20.22
C ARG A 157 3.47 -13.00 20.54
N TYR A 158 2.61 -13.15 19.54
CA TYR A 158 1.17 -13.32 19.70
C TYR A 158 0.79 -14.79 19.47
N GLU A 159 0.41 -15.45 20.56
CA GLU A 159 -0.11 -16.82 20.58
C GLU A 159 -1.62 -16.80 20.36
N LEU A 160 -2.04 -17.01 19.11
CA LEU A 160 -3.43 -17.03 18.69
C LEU A 160 -4.02 -18.41 19.00
N ARG A 161 -5.14 -18.47 19.73
CA ARG A 161 -5.77 -19.72 20.20
C ARG A 161 -7.26 -19.76 19.90
N GLY A 162 -7.81 -20.97 19.77
CA GLY A 162 -9.22 -21.17 19.46
C GLY A 162 -9.55 -20.84 18.00
N VAL A 163 -10.83 -20.59 17.73
CA VAL A 163 -11.35 -20.26 16.40
C VAL A 163 -12.16 -18.98 16.51
N LYS A 164 -11.92 -18.01 15.61
CA LYS A 164 -12.70 -16.77 15.59
C LYS A 164 -14.15 -17.03 15.13
N PRO A 165 -15.17 -16.35 15.68
CA PRO A 165 -16.52 -16.38 15.10
C PRO A 165 -16.54 -15.88 13.65
N ASP A 166 -17.52 -16.34 12.85
CA ASP A 166 -17.74 -15.87 11.46
C ASP A 166 -18.05 -14.36 11.37
N THR A 167 -18.45 -13.76 12.49
CA THR A 167 -18.75 -12.33 12.62
C THR A 167 -17.48 -11.49 12.78
N VAL A 168 -16.37 -12.11 13.16
CA VAL A 168 -15.07 -11.52 13.50
C VAL A 168 -14.09 -11.69 12.34
N SER A 169 -13.27 -10.67 12.12
CA SER A 169 -12.26 -10.62 11.07
C SER A 169 -10.84 -10.35 11.59
N GLY A 170 -9.86 -10.39 10.68
CA GLY A 170 -8.50 -9.93 10.94
C GLY A 170 -8.44 -8.48 11.42
N LYS A 171 -9.38 -7.63 10.99
CA LYS A 171 -9.49 -6.25 11.48
C LYS A 171 -9.83 -6.21 12.98
N ASP A 172 -10.76 -7.06 13.41
CA ASP A 172 -11.22 -7.11 14.80
C ASP A 172 -10.14 -7.72 15.71
N ILE A 173 -9.45 -8.78 15.25
CA ILE A 173 -8.26 -9.35 15.92
C ILE A 173 -7.19 -8.28 16.11
N PHE A 174 -6.85 -7.55 15.04
CA PHE A 174 -5.89 -6.45 15.11
C PHE A 174 -6.34 -5.35 16.09
N LEU A 175 -7.59 -4.91 16.02
CA LEU A 175 -8.09 -3.81 16.86
C LEU A 175 -8.18 -4.21 18.34
N HIS A 176 -8.50 -5.47 18.64
CA HIS A 176 -8.39 -6.01 19.99
C HIS A 176 -6.95 -5.92 20.50
N ILE A 177 -5.98 -6.39 19.70
CA ILE A 177 -4.55 -6.33 20.03
C ILE A 177 -4.10 -4.88 20.27
N ALA A 178 -4.43 -3.97 19.35
CA ALA A 178 -4.09 -2.56 19.42
C ALA A 178 -4.69 -1.85 20.64
N SER A 179 -5.94 -2.16 20.99
CA SER A 179 -6.59 -1.57 22.16
C SER A 179 -6.02 -2.11 23.48
N ARG A 180 -5.85 -3.43 23.57
CA ARG A 180 -5.38 -4.12 24.78
C ARG A 180 -3.90 -3.81 25.08
N TYR A 181 -3.05 -3.89 24.07
CA TYR A 181 -1.59 -3.85 24.26
C TYR A 181 -0.93 -2.52 23.84
N GLY A 182 -1.58 -1.73 23.00
CA GLY A 182 -1.02 -0.47 22.49
C GLY A 182 0.16 -0.66 21.53
N ASP A 183 1.02 0.35 21.47
CA ASP A 183 2.14 0.43 20.53
C ASP A 183 3.26 -0.60 20.81
N ALA A 184 4.05 -0.86 19.76
CA ALA A 184 5.16 -1.81 19.70
C ALA A 184 6.42 -1.16 19.07
N ALA A 185 6.66 0.13 19.34
CA ALA A 185 7.81 0.86 18.82
C ALA A 185 9.15 0.19 19.21
N ASN A 186 10.06 0.05 18.24
CA ASN A 186 11.33 -0.68 18.39
C ASN A 186 11.12 -2.14 18.83
N ARG A 187 10.05 -2.80 18.35
CA ARG A 187 9.78 -4.22 18.54
C ARG A 187 9.30 -4.84 17.23
N ASN A 188 9.56 -6.13 17.08
CA ASN A 188 8.90 -6.94 16.05
C ASN A 188 7.63 -7.55 16.62
N LEU A 189 6.65 -7.81 15.76
CA LEU A 189 5.48 -8.62 16.08
C LEU A 189 5.55 -9.93 15.31
N GLU A 190 5.43 -11.05 16.03
CA GLU A 190 5.39 -12.39 15.44
C GLU A 190 4.07 -13.08 15.82
N TYR A 191 3.39 -13.69 14.85
CA TYR A 191 2.08 -14.31 15.03
C TYR A 191 2.13 -15.81 14.72
N GLY A 192 1.59 -16.62 15.64
CA GLY A 192 1.43 -18.06 15.46
C GLY A 192 0.52 -18.65 16.53
N GLY A 193 0.75 -19.92 16.89
CA GLY A 193 -0.07 -20.65 17.87
C GLY A 193 -1.22 -21.43 17.22
N SER A 194 -1.90 -22.27 18.01
CA SER A 194 -2.82 -23.30 17.50
C SER A 194 -4.06 -22.79 16.77
N GLY A 195 -4.44 -21.53 16.96
CA GLY A 195 -5.54 -20.88 16.23
C GLY A 195 -5.14 -20.35 14.84
N LEU A 196 -3.85 -20.21 14.54
CA LEU A 196 -3.36 -19.61 13.28
C LEU A 196 -3.94 -20.30 12.02
N PRO A 197 -3.98 -21.65 11.90
CA PRO A 197 -4.54 -22.32 10.71
C PRO A 197 -6.02 -22.00 10.43
N THR A 198 -6.74 -21.43 11.40
CA THR A 198 -8.15 -21.04 11.25
C THR A 198 -8.35 -19.60 10.76
N ILE A 199 -7.29 -18.79 10.74
CA ILE A 199 -7.32 -17.40 10.25
C ILE A 199 -6.97 -17.41 8.76
N PRO A 200 -7.90 -17.08 7.85
CA PRO A 200 -7.64 -17.11 6.42
C PRO A 200 -6.58 -16.06 6.03
N LEU A 201 -5.81 -16.34 4.98
CA LEU A 201 -4.69 -15.50 4.55
C LEU A 201 -5.07 -14.04 4.31
N HIS A 202 -6.30 -13.76 3.83
CA HIS A 202 -6.78 -12.38 3.63
C HIS A 202 -6.88 -11.60 4.95
N ASP A 203 -7.29 -12.24 6.05
CA ASP A 203 -7.36 -11.66 7.39
C ASP A 203 -5.96 -11.54 8.03
N ARG A 204 -5.06 -12.51 7.77
CA ARG A 204 -3.63 -12.39 8.18
C ARG A 204 -2.96 -11.17 7.55
N ARG A 205 -3.23 -10.93 6.26
CA ARG A 205 -2.78 -9.71 5.58
C ARG A 205 -3.34 -8.45 6.25
N THR A 206 -4.64 -8.40 6.58
CA THR A 206 -5.21 -7.28 7.36
C THR A 206 -4.45 -7.01 8.66
N ILE A 207 -4.10 -8.07 9.41
CA ILE A 207 -3.33 -7.94 10.67
C ILE A 207 -1.89 -7.47 10.39
N ALA A 208 -1.18 -8.13 9.46
CA ALA A 208 0.22 -7.86 9.14
C ALA A 208 0.43 -6.42 8.64
N THR A 209 -0.39 -6.00 7.67
CA THR A 209 -0.44 -4.63 7.11
C THR A 209 -0.50 -3.58 8.21
N GLN A 210 -1.25 -3.88 9.29
CA GLN A 210 -1.50 -2.93 10.35
C GLN A 210 -0.45 -2.91 11.48
N GLY A 211 0.66 -3.63 11.33
CA GLY A 211 1.82 -3.48 12.23
C GLY A 211 2.38 -2.04 12.24
N ALA A 212 2.22 -1.32 11.12
CA ALA A 212 2.62 0.08 10.99
C ALA A 212 1.86 1.01 11.96
N GLU A 213 0.56 0.80 12.19
CA GLU A 213 -0.25 1.55 13.16
C GLU A 213 0.19 1.35 14.62
N LEU A 214 0.94 0.28 14.92
CA LEU A 214 1.56 0.03 16.22
C LEU A 214 3.03 0.46 16.26
N SER A 215 3.54 1.10 15.21
CA SER A 215 4.97 1.46 15.06
C SER A 215 5.93 0.26 15.16
N ALA A 216 5.47 -0.95 14.84
CA ALA A 216 6.32 -2.13 14.84
C ALA A 216 7.35 -2.08 13.69
N ASP A 217 8.56 -2.58 13.95
CA ASP A 217 9.64 -2.63 12.96
C ASP A 217 9.34 -3.66 11.85
N PHE A 218 8.81 -4.82 12.25
CA PHE A 218 8.33 -5.90 11.39
C PHE A 218 7.08 -6.55 12.00
N SER A 219 6.22 -7.12 11.16
CA SER A 219 4.95 -7.76 11.54
C SER A 219 4.79 -9.03 10.72
N ILE A 220 5.10 -10.20 11.29
CA ILE A 220 5.32 -11.44 10.53
C ILE A 220 4.55 -12.64 11.08
N PHE A 221 4.06 -13.48 10.20
CA PHE A 221 3.37 -14.73 10.52
C PHE A 221 4.27 -15.94 10.29
N GLU A 222 4.06 -17.01 11.06
CA GLU A 222 4.49 -18.36 10.66
C GLU A 222 3.90 -18.72 9.29
N ALA A 223 4.67 -19.43 8.47
CA ALA A 223 4.17 -20.02 7.23
C ALA A 223 3.50 -21.36 7.52
N ASP A 224 2.40 -21.63 6.82
CA ASP A 224 1.65 -22.89 6.86
C ASP A 224 1.11 -23.22 5.46
N ASP A 225 0.27 -24.26 5.38
CA ASP A 225 -0.34 -24.76 4.15
C ASP A 225 -1.16 -23.71 3.39
N MET A 226 -1.71 -22.69 4.08
CA MET A 226 -2.42 -21.59 3.43
C MET A 226 -1.47 -20.57 2.78
N VAL A 227 -0.25 -20.41 3.31
CA VAL A 227 0.78 -19.59 2.66
C VAL A 227 1.39 -20.33 1.48
N THR A 228 1.81 -21.58 1.66
CA THR A 228 2.44 -22.39 0.60
C THR A 228 1.46 -22.68 -0.54
N GLY A 229 0.26 -23.19 -0.24
CA GLY A 229 -0.77 -23.47 -1.25
C GLY A 229 -1.23 -22.23 -2.03
N ASN A 230 -1.13 -21.02 -1.45
CA ASN A 230 -1.40 -19.76 -2.16
C ASN A 230 -0.31 -19.41 -3.18
N LEU A 231 0.95 -19.76 -2.90
CA LEU A 231 2.10 -19.54 -3.77
C LEU A 231 2.18 -20.63 -4.85
N ASP A 232 1.94 -21.89 -4.48
CA ASP A 232 1.89 -23.03 -5.40
C ASP A 232 0.79 -22.86 -6.46
N ALA A 233 -0.40 -22.37 -6.06
CA ALA A 233 -1.51 -22.06 -6.98
C ALA A 233 -1.18 -20.94 -8.00
N ARG A 234 -0.04 -20.25 -7.84
CA ARG A 234 0.49 -19.24 -8.76
C ARG A 234 1.76 -19.70 -9.48
N GLY A 235 2.23 -20.93 -9.24
CA GLY A 235 3.49 -21.45 -9.77
C GLY A 235 4.73 -20.75 -9.20
N ILE A 236 4.65 -20.28 -7.94
CA ILE A 236 5.78 -19.64 -7.24
C ILE A 236 6.44 -20.69 -6.35
N ASP A 237 7.67 -21.07 -6.68
CA ASP A 237 8.48 -22.03 -5.93
C ASP A 237 9.77 -21.37 -5.42
N GLY A 238 10.81 -22.16 -5.10
CA GLY A 238 12.19 -21.68 -4.94
C GLY A 238 12.47 -20.76 -3.74
N TYR A 239 11.56 -20.68 -2.76
CA TYR A 239 11.71 -19.92 -1.52
C TYR A 239 12.07 -20.83 -0.33
N ARG A 240 12.47 -20.24 0.81
CA ARG A 240 12.83 -21.00 2.03
C ARG A 240 12.21 -20.39 3.28
N VAL A 241 11.08 -20.98 3.71
CA VAL A 241 10.37 -20.68 4.95
C VAL A 241 11.31 -20.47 6.15
N ALA A 242 10.95 -19.53 7.02
CA ALA A 242 11.49 -19.41 8.37
C ALA A 242 10.39 -19.71 9.40
N ALA A 243 10.56 -20.81 10.15
CA ALA A 243 9.80 -21.11 11.36
C ALA A 243 10.69 -20.80 12.58
N PRO A 244 10.16 -20.32 13.72
CA PRO A 244 10.97 -20.04 14.90
C PRO A 244 11.60 -21.32 15.46
N ASP A 245 12.63 -21.20 16.29
CA ASP A 245 13.13 -22.33 17.07
C ASP A 245 12.20 -22.64 18.25
N HIS A 246 12.21 -23.90 18.70
CA HIS A 246 11.39 -24.32 19.86
C HIS A 246 11.79 -23.61 21.16
N ASP A 247 13.06 -23.25 21.33
CA ASP A 247 13.59 -22.45 22.46
C ASP A 247 13.85 -20.98 22.07
N ALA A 248 13.11 -20.43 21.10
CA ALA A 248 13.25 -19.05 20.67
C ALA A 248 12.95 -18.05 21.81
N GLY A 249 13.84 -17.07 21.98
CA GLY A 249 13.70 -16.03 23.00
C GLY A 249 12.78 -14.89 22.55
N TYR A 250 11.66 -14.68 23.27
CA TYR A 250 10.76 -13.55 23.02
C TYR A 250 10.83 -12.52 24.15
N HIS A 251 10.67 -11.24 23.80
CA HIS A 251 10.58 -10.14 24.76
C HIS A 251 9.28 -10.21 25.59
N ASP A 252 8.20 -10.70 24.99
CA ASP A 252 6.88 -10.85 25.60
C ASP A 252 6.07 -11.90 24.81
N ILE A 253 5.21 -12.67 25.48
CA ILE A 253 4.34 -13.69 24.87
C ILE A 253 2.90 -13.41 25.27
N ARG A 254 2.09 -12.99 24.30
CA ARG A 254 0.72 -12.51 24.48
C ARG A 254 -0.26 -13.51 23.89
N THR A 255 -1.04 -14.17 24.74
CA THR A 255 -2.11 -15.06 24.26
C THR A 255 -3.34 -14.24 23.86
N VAL A 256 -3.91 -14.53 22.69
CA VAL A 256 -5.19 -13.99 22.20
C VAL A 256 -6.14 -15.15 21.95
N ASP A 257 -7.21 -15.22 22.72
CA ASP A 257 -8.29 -16.19 22.52
C ASP A 257 -9.28 -15.67 21.48
N LEU A 258 -9.19 -16.23 20.27
CA LEU A 258 -10.00 -15.85 19.12
C LEU A 258 -11.49 -16.12 19.34
N ALA A 259 -11.86 -17.11 20.16
CA ALA A 259 -13.26 -17.47 20.40
C ALA A 259 -13.99 -16.44 21.28
N THR A 260 -13.24 -15.64 22.05
CA THR A 260 -13.79 -14.57 22.90
C THR A 260 -14.00 -13.24 22.16
N LEU A 261 -13.57 -13.14 20.91
CA LEU A 261 -13.65 -11.90 20.14
C LEU A 261 -15.05 -11.66 19.60
N GLU A 262 -15.39 -10.39 19.48
CA GLU A 262 -16.58 -9.89 18.80
C GLU A 262 -16.17 -8.71 17.89
N PRO A 263 -17.04 -8.25 16.95
CA PRO A 263 -16.72 -7.13 16.07
C PRO A 263 -16.26 -5.90 16.86
N TYR A 264 -15.22 -5.23 16.36
CA TYR A 264 -14.46 -4.23 17.11
C TYR A 264 -14.29 -2.95 16.29
N VAL A 265 -14.19 -1.81 16.96
CA VAL A 265 -14.04 -0.51 16.31
C VAL A 265 -12.97 0.32 17.00
N ALA A 266 -12.09 0.96 16.23
CA ALA A 266 -11.28 2.07 16.72
C ALA A 266 -12.14 3.32 16.76
N LEU A 267 -12.15 4.03 17.89
CA LEU A 267 -12.75 5.35 17.98
C LEU A 267 -11.96 6.34 17.09
N PRO A 268 -12.54 7.50 16.72
CA PRO A 268 -11.76 8.59 16.13
C PRO A 268 -10.52 8.83 16.99
N GLY A 269 -9.32 8.75 16.42
CA GLY A 269 -8.21 8.38 17.27
C GLY A 269 -6.80 8.29 16.71
N THR A 270 -5.91 8.07 17.67
CA THR A 270 -4.93 6.99 17.58
C THR A 270 -5.64 5.64 17.45
N VAL A 271 -4.93 4.62 16.95
CA VAL A 271 -5.40 3.23 16.91
C VAL A 271 -5.01 2.50 18.20
N SER A 272 -3.80 2.76 18.70
CA SER A 272 -3.31 2.30 20.00
C SER A 272 -4.23 2.74 21.14
N ARG A 273 -4.61 1.78 21.99
CA ARG A 273 -5.40 1.93 23.24
C ARG A 273 -6.72 2.69 23.10
N ASN A 274 -7.33 2.65 21.91
CA ASN A 274 -8.49 3.48 21.59
C ASN A 274 -9.56 2.71 20.78
N GLY A 275 -9.68 1.41 21.02
CA GLY A 275 -10.73 0.58 20.42
C GLY A 275 -11.66 -0.01 21.47
N LEU A 276 -12.91 -0.27 21.08
CA LEU A 276 -13.90 -0.97 21.89
C LEU A 276 -14.72 -1.95 21.05
N PRO A 277 -15.35 -2.97 21.68
CA PRO A 277 -16.28 -3.85 20.99
C PRO A 277 -17.52 -3.10 20.50
N VAL A 278 -18.04 -3.48 19.34
CA VAL A 278 -19.23 -2.84 18.73
C VAL A 278 -20.49 -3.02 19.60
N SER A 279 -20.55 -4.05 20.43
CA SER A 279 -21.60 -4.24 21.45
C SER A 279 -21.69 -3.09 22.46
N GLN A 280 -20.56 -2.41 22.72
CA GLN A 280 -20.45 -1.26 23.63
C GLN A 280 -20.63 0.08 22.89
N LEU A 281 -20.67 0.08 21.55
CA LEU A 281 -20.82 1.28 20.76
C LEU A 281 -22.30 1.68 20.63
N GLY A 282 -22.67 2.82 21.22
CA GLY A 282 -23.97 3.45 20.97
C GLY A 282 -24.14 3.88 19.50
N ARG A 283 -25.39 4.13 19.06
CA ARG A 283 -25.70 4.55 17.68
C ARG A 283 -24.89 5.79 17.26
N GLN A 284 -24.03 5.63 16.27
CA GLN A 284 -23.27 6.73 15.66
C GLN A 284 -23.93 7.22 14.36
N ALA A 285 -23.94 8.53 14.17
CA ALA A 285 -24.20 9.14 12.87
C ALA A 285 -22.91 9.10 12.02
N VAL A 286 -23.05 8.89 10.72
CA VAL A 286 -21.94 8.81 9.77
C VAL A 286 -22.35 9.54 8.50
N ASP A 287 -21.55 10.49 8.06
CA ASP A 287 -21.75 11.26 6.82
C ASP A 287 -20.98 10.64 5.64
N GLN A 288 -19.90 9.92 5.93
CA GLN A 288 -19.13 9.16 4.94
C GLN A 288 -18.61 7.83 5.48
N ALA A 289 -18.75 6.79 4.67
CA ALA A 289 -18.14 5.49 4.83
C ALA A 289 -17.15 5.21 3.68
N PHE A 290 -16.07 4.51 3.99
CA PHE A 290 -15.05 4.06 3.02
C PHE A 290 -14.76 2.56 3.20
N ILE A 291 -14.79 1.82 2.09
CA ILE A 291 -14.39 0.41 2.00
C ILE A 291 -13.29 0.32 0.94
N GLY A 292 -12.21 -0.42 1.19
CA GLY A 292 -11.16 -0.61 0.19
C GLY A 292 -9.83 0.06 0.50
N SER A 293 -9.11 -0.46 1.49
CA SER A 293 -7.73 -0.03 1.81
C SER A 293 -6.71 -1.15 1.55
N CYS A 294 -5.42 -0.86 1.77
CA CYS A 294 -4.36 -1.88 1.86
C CYS A 294 -4.65 -2.99 2.88
N ALA A 295 -5.47 -2.72 3.89
CA ALA A 295 -5.87 -3.68 4.90
C ALA A 295 -7.21 -4.41 4.58
N ASN A 296 -8.04 -3.89 3.67
CA ASN A 296 -9.42 -4.39 3.44
C ASN A 296 -10.06 -3.88 2.12
N GLY A 297 -9.49 -4.28 0.97
CA GLY A 297 -10.10 -4.10 -0.36
C GLY A 297 -10.03 -5.35 -1.25
N GLN A 298 -9.78 -6.51 -0.66
CA GLN A 298 -9.69 -7.81 -1.33
C GLN A 298 -11.09 -8.25 -1.83
N LEU A 299 -11.14 -9.34 -2.61
CA LEU A 299 -12.39 -9.80 -3.22
C LEU A 299 -13.44 -10.18 -2.16
N GLU A 300 -12.99 -10.77 -1.06
CA GLU A 300 -13.78 -11.17 0.10
C GLU A 300 -14.38 -9.96 0.82
N ASP A 301 -13.65 -8.84 0.88
CA ASP A 301 -14.14 -7.58 1.45
C ASP A 301 -15.33 -7.02 0.64
N LEU A 302 -15.18 -7.05 -0.69
CA LEU A 302 -16.20 -6.60 -1.62
C LEU A 302 -17.41 -7.54 -1.63
N GLU A 303 -17.20 -8.85 -1.50
CA GLU A 303 -18.27 -9.84 -1.38
C GLU A 303 -19.12 -9.59 -0.13
N ILE A 304 -18.49 -9.40 1.03
CA ILE A 304 -19.22 -9.15 2.28
C ILE A 304 -20.00 -7.83 2.19
N ALA A 305 -19.37 -6.77 1.67
CA ALA A 305 -20.03 -5.48 1.47
C ALA A 305 -21.22 -5.58 0.50
N ALA A 306 -21.04 -6.23 -0.65
CA ALA A 306 -22.10 -6.47 -1.63
C ALA A 306 -23.26 -7.28 -1.03
N ARG A 307 -22.97 -8.37 -0.32
CA ARG A 307 -23.98 -9.21 0.35
C ARG A 307 -24.84 -8.44 1.34
N VAL A 308 -24.25 -7.50 2.11
CA VAL A 308 -24.99 -6.70 3.09
C VAL A 308 -25.79 -5.56 2.44
N LEU A 309 -25.32 -5.02 1.31
CA LEU A 309 -25.96 -3.89 0.61
C LEU A 309 -26.93 -4.31 -0.52
N ARG A 310 -26.89 -5.57 -0.98
CA ARG A 310 -27.77 -6.12 -2.02
C ARG A 310 -29.25 -5.87 -1.70
N GLY A 311 -29.94 -5.23 -2.65
CA GLY A 311 -31.36 -4.87 -2.52
C GLY A 311 -31.68 -3.78 -1.49
N ARG A 312 -30.66 -3.15 -0.89
CA ARG A 312 -30.78 -2.01 0.03
C ARG A 312 -30.36 -0.72 -0.69
N SER A 313 -30.38 0.41 0.01
CA SER A 313 -29.81 1.66 -0.49
C SER A 313 -29.14 2.42 0.64
N ILE A 314 -28.08 3.16 0.32
CA ILE A 314 -27.35 4.01 1.26
C ILE A 314 -28.28 5.10 1.80
N ALA A 315 -28.14 5.43 3.09
CA ALA A 315 -29.02 6.36 3.77
C ALA A 315 -28.89 7.79 3.19
N PRO A 316 -29.99 8.57 3.08
CA PRO A 316 -29.94 9.94 2.55
C PRO A 316 -28.97 10.83 3.34
N GLY A 317 -28.05 11.47 2.62
CA GLY A 317 -26.99 12.32 3.19
C GLY A 317 -25.68 11.59 3.50
N VAL A 318 -25.64 10.26 3.39
CA VAL A 318 -24.43 9.46 3.62
C VAL A 318 -23.76 9.13 2.28
N ARG A 319 -22.43 9.30 2.21
CA ARG A 319 -21.61 8.88 1.06
C ARG A 319 -20.92 7.55 1.36
N LEU A 320 -21.10 6.53 0.53
CA LEU A 320 -20.25 5.32 0.58
C LEU A 320 -19.31 5.32 -0.62
N LEU A 321 -18.02 5.19 -0.35
CA LEU A 321 -16.95 5.02 -1.34
C LEU A 321 -16.42 3.58 -1.25
N VAL A 322 -16.23 2.91 -2.39
CA VAL A 322 -15.73 1.53 -2.44
C VAL A 322 -14.58 1.42 -3.44
N THR A 323 -13.40 0.99 -2.97
CA THR A 323 -12.15 0.94 -3.73
C THR A 323 -11.60 -0.49 -3.80
N PRO A 324 -11.79 -1.24 -4.90
CA PRO A 324 -11.18 -2.55 -5.06
C PRO A 324 -9.64 -2.48 -4.99
N ALA A 325 -8.98 -3.42 -4.31
CA ALA A 325 -7.55 -3.27 -4.01
C ALA A 325 -6.61 -3.43 -5.22
N SER A 326 -7.04 -4.03 -6.34
CA SER A 326 -6.27 -4.09 -7.58
C SER A 326 -7.17 -4.15 -8.81
N GLN A 327 -6.61 -3.94 -10.00
CA GLN A 327 -7.32 -4.18 -11.25
C GLN A 327 -7.73 -5.65 -11.43
N ALA A 328 -7.02 -6.61 -10.84
CA ALA A 328 -7.43 -8.01 -10.83
C ALA A 328 -8.68 -8.20 -9.96
N VAL A 329 -8.65 -7.70 -8.72
CA VAL A 329 -9.81 -7.74 -7.80
C VAL A 329 -11.02 -6.99 -8.39
N TYR A 330 -10.81 -5.82 -9.01
CA TYR A 330 -11.85 -5.02 -9.66
C TYR A 330 -12.58 -5.83 -10.74
N ARG A 331 -11.84 -6.49 -11.65
CA ARG A 331 -12.41 -7.30 -12.73
C ARG A 331 -13.17 -8.53 -12.22
N GLU A 332 -12.63 -9.21 -11.21
CA GLU A 332 -13.29 -10.39 -10.64
C GLU A 332 -14.55 -10.00 -9.84
N ALA A 333 -14.51 -8.92 -9.07
CA ALA A 333 -15.67 -8.37 -8.37
C ALA A 333 -16.76 -7.89 -9.35
N MET A 334 -16.37 -7.36 -10.53
CA MET A 334 -17.30 -7.05 -11.62
C MET A 334 -17.93 -8.32 -12.19
N ARG A 335 -17.12 -9.34 -12.51
CA ARG A 335 -17.57 -10.62 -13.07
C ARG A 335 -18.55 -11.36 -12.15
N ARG A 336 -18.38 -11.24 -10.83
CA ARG A 336 -19.29 -11.80 -9.81
C ARG A 336 -20.51 -10.93 -9.48
N GLY A 337 -20.63 -9.75 -10.09
CA GLY A 337 -21.72 -8.80 -9.84
C GLY A 337 -21.62 -8.02 -8.52
N TYR A 338 -20.54 -8.18 -7.75
CA TYR A 338 -20.37 -7.46 -6.47
C TYR A 338 -20.31 -5.94 -6.68
N LEU A 339 -19.62 -5.47 -7.72
CA LEU A 339 -19.59 -4.03 -8.04
C LEU A 339 -20.96 -3.50 -8.48
N GLN A 340 -21.80 -4.34 -9.10
CA GLN A 340 -23.17 -3.99 -9.49
C GLN A 340 -24.07 -3.85 -8.25
N ASP A 341 -24.06 -4.83 -7.33
CA ASP A 341 -24.79 -4.77 -6.06
C ASP A 341 -24.44 -3.49 -5.25
N LEU A 342 -23.14 -3.16 -5.21
CA LEU A 342 -22.63 -1.98 -4.52
C LEU A 342 -23.11 -0.68 -5.19
N ALA A 343 -22.98 -0.57 -6.52
CA ALA A 343 -23.45 0.58 -7.29
C ALA A 343 -24.98 0.77 -7.19
N ASP A 344 -25.76 -0.32 -7.27
CA ASP A 344 -27.22 -0.29 -7.15
C ASP A 344 -27.72 0.18 -5.78
N SER A 345 -26.89 0.00 -4.73
CA SER A 345 -27.16 0.56 -3.41
C SER A 345 -26.98 2.09 -3.34
N GLY A 346 -26.31 2.70 -4.33
CA GLY A 346 -25.92 4.11 -4.34
C GLY A 346 -24.51 4.37 -3.82
N ALA A 347 -23.65 3.34 -3.77
CA ALA A 347 -22.23 3.52 -3.48
C ALA A 347 -21.46 4.03 -4.70
N VAL A 348 -20.42 4.85 -4.48
CA VAL A 348 -19.48 5.26 -5.51
C VAL A 348 -18.33 4.25 -5.56
N VAL A 349 -18.32 3.41 -6.59
CA VAL A 349 -17.20 2.50 -6.85
C VAL A 349 -16.09 3.26 -7.58
N THR A 350 -14.91 3.32 -6.99
CA THR A 350 -13.71 3.98 -7.54
C THR A 350 -12.82 2.98 -8.30
N ASN A 351 -11.80 3.44 -9.03
CA ASN A 351 -10.74 2.56 -9.52
C ASN A 351 -9.82 2.13 -8.36
N ALA A 352 -9.06 1.06 -8.57
CA ALA A 352 -8.09 0.59 -7.58
C ALA A 352 -6.96 1.61 -7.32
N THR A 353 -6.77 2.05 -6.08
CA THR A 353 -5.68 2.95 -5.64
C THR A 353 -5.66 3.14 -4.12
N CYS A 354 -4.48 3.35 -3.53
CA CYS A 354 -4.31 3.87 -2.17
C CYS A 354 -4.72 5.34 -2.02
N GLY A 355 -4.81 6.12 -3.10
CA GLY A 355 -5.02 7.57 -3.07
C GLY A 355 -6.28 8.01 -2.32
N ALA A 356 -7.33 7.17 -2.33
CA ALA A 356 -8.54 7.38 -1.56
C ALA A 356 -8.41 7.04 -0.07
N CYS A 357 -7.51 6.12 0.30
CA CYS A 357 -7.33 5.62 1.66
C CYS A 357 -6.62 6.64 2.58
N PHE A 358 -5.46 7.16 2.17
CA PHE A 358 -4.70 8.14 2.98
C PHE A 358 -5.08 9.61 2.68
N GLY A 359 -6.16 9.84 1.94
CA GLY A 359 -6.71 11.17 1.67
C GLY A 359 -5.88 12.01 0.69
N TYR A 360 -5.30 11.41 -0.35
CA TYR A 360 -4.61 12.14 -1.42
C TYR A 360 -5.58 12.68 -2.48
N HIS A 361 -6.53 11.84 -2.92
CA HIS A 361 -7.61 12.22 -3.85
C HIS A 361 -8.81 11.26 -3.73
N MET A 362 -9.89 11.50 -4.49
CA MET A 362 -11.06 10.59 -4.59
C MET A 362 -11.71 10.16 -3.27
N GLY A 363 -12.03 11.13 -2.40
CA GLY A 363 -12.81 10.84 -1.19
C GLY A 363 -12.61 11.78 -0.01
N LEU A 364 -12.00 12.96 -0.22
CA LEU A 364 -11.67 13.90 0.85
C LEU A 364 -12.88 14.19 1.76
N VAL A 365 -12.64 14.03 3.07
CA VAL A 365 -13.60 14.31 4.13
C VAL A 365 -13.60 15.81 4.40
N GLY A 366 -14.77 16.44 4.38
CA GLY A 366 -14.94 17.83 4.80
C GLY A 366 -15.01 17.96 6.33
N PRO A 367 -15.59 19.05 6.87
CA PRO A 367 -16.01 19.13 8.26
C PRO A 367 -17.23 18.20 8.50
N ALA A 368 -16.99 16.89 8.57
CA ALA A 368 -18.01 15.84 8.55
C ALA A 368 -17.57 14.58 9.31
N LYS A 369 -18.54 13.75 9.74
CA LYS A 369 -18.36 12.53 10.53
C LYS A 369 -18.03 11.36 9.59
N CYS A 370 -16.76 10.95 9.52
CA CYS A 370 -16.33 9.83 8.67
C CYS A 370 -16.04 8.57 9.49
N VAL A 371 -16.37 7.41 8.93
CA VAL A 371 -15.96 6.09 9.42
C VAL A 371 -15.31 5.32 8.27
N SER A 372 -14.35 4.46 8.56
CA SER A 372 -13.77 3.51 7.60
C SER A 372 -14.12 2.09 8.03
N PRO A 373 -15.34 1.59 7.73
CA PRO A 373 -15.78 0.27 8.17
C PRO A 373 -15.37 -0.83 7.18
N ARG A 374 -14.89 -1.98 7.68
CA ARG A 374 -15.22 -3.26 7.02
C ARG A 374 -16.65 -3.61 7.44
N VAL A 375 -17.47 -4.07 6.50
CA VAL A 375 -18.86 -4.45 6.83
C VAL A 375 -18.84 -5.83 7.51
N PRO A 376 -19.40 -6.01 8.73
CA PRO A 376 -19.51 -7.33 9.34
C PRO A 376 -20.56 -8.17 8.59
N ALA A 377 -20.34 -9.48 8.50
CA ALA A 377 -21.22 -10.39 7.76
C ALA A 377 -22.66 -10.47 8.29
N THR A 378 -22.91 -10.07 9.54
CA THR A 378 -24.10 -10.50 10.32
C THR A 378 -24.71 -9.42 11.24
N THR A 379 -24.63 -8.12 10.93
CA THR A 379 -25.34 -7.08 11.72
C THR A 379 -26.71 -6.70 11.13
N PRO A 380 -27.84 -7.18 11.70
CA PRO A 380 -29.17 -6.63 11.45
C PRO A 380 -29.39 -5.35 12.28
N GLY A 381 -28.64 -4.28 11.98
CA GLY A 381 -28.67 -3.02 12.70
C GLY A 381 -28.69 -1.81 11.77
N GLY A 382 -29.82 -1.10 11.68
CA GLY A 382 -29.96 0.06 10.80
C GLY A 382 -29.26 1.31 11.33
N TRP A 383 -28.41 1.91 10.50
CA TRP A 383 -27.81 3.24 10.68
C TRP A 383 -28.83 4.33 10.30
N ALA A 384 -28.98 5.37 11.12
CA ALA A 384 -29.96 6.43 10.91
C ALA A 384 -29.30 7.81 11.02
N ALA A 385 -29.46 8.63 9.97
CA ALA A 385 -29.06 10.03 10.00
C ALA A 385 -30.16 10.87 10.67
N ARG A 386 -29.78 11.77 11.59
CA ARG A 386 -30.63 12.88 12.04
C ARG A 386 -30.08 14.18 11.48
N ARG A 387 -30.99 15.04 10.99
CA ARG A 387 -30.66 16.39 10.51
C ARG A 387 -30.76 17.38 11.66
N HIS A 388 -29.68 18.07 11.98
CA HIS A 388 -29.73 19.41 12.57
C HIS A 388 -28.63 20.25 11.92
N GLY A 389 -28.99 21.45 11.46
CA GLY A 389 -28.08 22.40 10.85
C GLY A 389 -27.91 23.63 11.72
N SER A 390 -26.69 24.13 11.81
CA SER A 390 -26.36 25.49 12.23
C SER A 390 -25.03 25.90 11.58
N SER A 391 -24.89 27.18 11.25
CA SER A 391 -23.88 27.70 10.32
C SER A 391 -23.13 28.90 10.89
N TRP A 392 -21.79 28.85 10.99
CA TRP A 392 -20.89 29.96 11.37
C TRP A 392 -19.47 29.73 10.79
N PRO A 393 -18.54 30.73 10.77
CA PRO A 393 -17.92 31.11 9.50
C PRO A 393 -16.43 30.79 9.35
N HIS A 394 -15.95 30.84 8.10
CA HIS A 394 -14.60 30.49 7.68
C HIS A 394 -13.46 31.33 8.29
N ARG A 395 -12.31 30.67 8.53
CA ARG A 395 -10.98 31.28 8.40
C ARG A 395 -10.10 30.42 7.48
N ARG A 396 -9.34 31.06 6.59
CA ARG A 396 -8.36 30.40 5.70
C ARG A 396 -7.08 30.05 6.49
N PRO A 397 -6.47 28.87 6.29
CA PRO A 397 -5.11 28.61 6.75
C PRO A 397 -4.08 29.12 5.72
N SER A 398 -3.00 29.73 6.19
CA SER A 398 -1.87 30.17 5.38
C SER A 398 -0.82 29.06 5.24
N LEU A 399 -0.22 28.95 4.05
CA LEU A 399 0.85 28.00 3.76
C LEU A 399 2.18 28.44 4.34
N ARG A 400 2.80 27.61 5.20
CA ARG A 400 4.26 27.45 5.29
C ARG A 400 4.60 25.98 5.52
N GLN A 401 5.23 25.36 4.52
CA GLN A 401 5.72 23.99 4.60
C GLN A 401 7.11 23.92 5.24
N ARG A 402 7.34 22.86 6.02
CA ARG A 402 8.65 22.22 6.25
C ARG A 402 8.40 20.70 6.23
N SER A 403 9.35 19.96 5.65
CA SER A 403 9.31 18.50 5.43
C SER A 403 10.39 17.80 6.27
N PRO A 404 10.44 16.45 6.34
CA PRO A 404 9.38 15.44 6.24
C PRO A 404 9.41 14.47 7.47
N VAL A 405 8.81 13.28 7.33
CA VAL A 405 8.85 12.13 8.27
C VAL A 405 8.06 12.31 9.58
N THR A 406 6.73 12.36 9.46
CA THR A 406 5.78 11.86 10.49
C THR A 406 4.49 11.43 9.80
N SER A 407 3.83 10.41 10.37
CA SER A 407 2.60 9.81 9.84
C SER A 407 1.47 10.82 9.56
N PRO A 408 0.78 10.77 8.41
CA PRO A 408 -0.38 11.60 8.11
C PRO A 408 -1.70 10.98 8.64
N THR A 409 -1.77 10.61 9.92
CA THR A 409 -3.06 10.37 10.61
C THR A 409 -3.80 11.69 10.81
N ARG A 410 -4.44 12.20 9.75
CA ARG A 410 -5.30 13.40 9.76
C ARG A 410 -6.62 13.18 9.02
N GLY A 411 -7.41 12.20 9.48
CA GLY A 411 -8.88 12.21 9.32
C GLY A 411 -9.51 13.09 10.42
N VAL A 412 -10.56 13.84 10.11
CA VAL A 412 -11.19 14.79 11.03
C VAL A 412 -12.32 14.15 11.86
N TRP A 413 -12.59 14.73 13.02
CA TRP A 413 -13.21 14.14 14.22
C TRP A 413 -14.56 14.81 14.51
N LEU A 414 -15.41 14.21 15.35
CA LEU A 414 -16.55 14.91 15.94
C LEU A 414 -16.86 14.50 17.37
N HIS A 415 -17.33 15.48 18.13
CA HIS A 415 -17.69 15.44 19.53
C HIS A 415 -19.19 15.16 19.80
N ASP A 416 -19.46 14.76 21.04
CA ASP A 416 -20.59 15.07 21.94
C ASP A 416 -22.04 15.10 21.38
N THR A 417 -22.89 14.13 21.73
CA THR A 417 -23.67 13.86 22.98
C THR A 417 -25.03 14.58 23.05
N HIS A 418 -26.12 13.80 22.92
CA HIS A 418 -27.22 13.78 23.90
C HIS A 418 -28.15 12.57 23.65
N PHE A 419 -28.81 12.14 24.71
CA PHE A 419 -29.49 10.84 24.85
C PHE A 419 -31.01 10.99 24.66
N GLN A 420 -31.64 10.18 23.79
CA GLN A 420 -33.01 9.68 24.04
C GLN A 420 -33.42 8.53 23.10
N ARG A 421 -34.31 7.68 23.61
CA ARG A 421 -34.81 6.43 22.99
C ARG A 421 -35.68 6.70 21.76
N GLN A 422 -35.58 5.85 20.73
CA GLN A 422 -36.69 5.20 20.00
C GLN A 422 -36.19 4.46 18.72
N SER A 423 -37.05 3.60 18.16
CA SER A 423 -36.69 2.50 17.26
C SER A 423 -37.08 2.73 15.78
N LEU A 424 -36.37 2.03 14.87
CA LEU A 424 -36.70 1.79 13.44
C LEU A 424 -36.64 3.05 12.53
N ALA A 425 -36.45 2.96 11.20
CA ALA A 425 -36.62 1.82 10.28
C ALA A 425 -35.59 1.78 9.12
N VAL A 426 -35.51 0.63 8.43
CA VAL A 426 -34.89 0.47 7.10
C VAL A 426 -36.00 0.24 6.08
N ARG A 427 -35.97 0.90 4.91
CA ARG A 427 -36.93 0.66 3.83
C ARG A 427 -36.37 -0.34 2.81
N ARG A 428 -37.16 -1.38 2.48
CA ARG A 428 -36.96 -2.18 1.25
C ARG A 428 -37.48 -1.38 0.05
N ARG A 429 -36.89 -1.55 -1.15
CA ARG A 429 -37.41 -0.95 -2.39
C ARG A 429 -38.79 -1.55 -2.75
N PRO A 430 -39.78 -0.73 -3.18
CA PRO A 430 -40.90 -1.21 -3.97
C PRO A 430 -40.41 -1.65 -5.36
N GLN A 431 -40.91 -2.77 -5.88
CA GLN A 431 -40.69 -3.14 -7.28
C GLN A 431 -41.71 -2.42 -8.16
N HIS A 432 -41.27 -1.47 -8.98
CA HIS A 432 -42.10 -0.91 -10.04
C HIS A 432 -41.85 -1.63 -11.37
N ARG A 433 -42.92 -2.18 -11.95
CA ARG A 433 -42.92 -2.67 -13.34
C ARG A 433 -42.70 -1.48 -14.28
N ARG A 434 -41.86 -1.66 -15.31
CA ARG A 434 -41.65 -0.65 -16.35
C ARG A 434 -42.85 -0.63 -17.29
N HIS A 435 -43.53 0.52 -17.39
CA HIS A 435 -44.22 0.91 -18.61
C HIS A 435 -43.29 1.83 -19.42
N VAL A 436 -43.20 1.57 -20.72
CA VAL A 436 -42.49 2.41 -21.69
C VAL A 436 -43.53 3.15 -22.51
N PRO A 437 -43.47 4.48 -22.61
CA PRO A 437 -44.10 5.23 -23.68
C PRO A 437 -43.04 5.72 -24.69
N SER A 438 -43.33 5.51 -25.96
CA SER A 438 -42.55 5.91 -27.13
C SER A 438 -43.17 7.12 -27.83
N PHE A 439 -42.40 8.18 -28.10
CA PHE A 439 -42.60 9.20 -29.15
C PHE A 439 -41.20 9.79 -29.42
N CYS A 440 -40.59 9.67 -30.60
CA CYS A 440 -40.87 10.26 -31.93
C CYS A 440 -40.41 11.73 -32.06
N HIS A 441 -39.72 12.00 -33.18
CA HIS A 441 -39.13 13.28 -33.58
C HIS A 441 -40.18 14.30 -34.06
N GLU A 442 -39.86 15.60 -33.96
CA GLU A 442 -40.07 16.56 -35.06
C GLU A 442 -39.20 17.83 -34.90
N ASP A 443 -39.10 18.62 -35.98
CA ASP A 443 -38.10 19.67 -36.23
C ASP A 443 -38.50 21.09 -35.75
N GLY A 444 -37.58 22.06 -35.86
CA GLY A 444 -37.93 23.48 -35.82
C GLY A 444 -36.75 24.44 -35.58
N SER A 445 -36.63 25.51 -36.38
CA SER A 445 -35.44 26.39 -36.39
C SER A 445 -35.72 27.88 -36.15
N ALA A 446 -34.64 28.59 -35.80
CA ALA A 446 -34.34 30.00 -36.15
C ALA A 446 -34.70 31.19 -35.21
N ARG A 447 -33.61 31.83 -34.76
CA ARG A 447 -33.31 33.30 -34.73
C ARG A 447 -34.14 34.28 -33.87
N GLY A 448 -33.41 35.03 -33.06
CA GLY A 448 -33.78 36.36 -32.55
C GLY A 448 -32.75 36.83 -31.50
N GLY A 449 -32.20 38.04 -31.62
CA GLY A 449 -31.20 38.53 -30.66
C GLY A 449 -31.20 40.05 -30.53
N SER A 450 -30.73 40.54 -29.38
CA SER A 450 -30.37 41.94 -29.14
C SER A 450 -29.39 42.03 -27.97
N ALA A 451 -28.53 43.06 -27.98
CA ALA A 451 -27.43 43.23 -27.02
C ALA A 451 -27.79 44.17 -25.85
N CYS A 452 -27.02 44.09 -24.76
CA CYS A 452 -26.56 45.27 -24.02
C CYS A 452 -25.37 44.95 -23.10
N LEU A 453 -24.48 45.94 -22.89
CA LEU A 453 -23.20 45.84 -22.18
C LEU A 453 -23.27 46.35 -20.72
N PRO A 454 -22.26 46.10 -19.87
CA PRO A 454 -22.36 46.23 -18.41
C PRO A 454 -21.87 47.60 -17.85
N PRO A 455 -22.18 47.93 -16.58
CA PRO A 455 -21.54 49.02 -15.86
C PRO A 455 -20.31 48.57 -15.05
N ALA A 456 -19.35 49.49 -14.92
CA ALA A 456 -18.16 49.39 -14.07
C ALA A 456 -18.18 50.51 -12.99
N PRO A 457 -17.12 50.78 -12.18
CA PRO A 457 -17.27 50.83 -10.72
C PRO A 457 -17.28 52.25 -10.11
N SER A 458 -17.74 52.36 -8.87
CA SER A 458 -17.62 53.56 -8.03
C SER A 458 -16.52 53.44 -6.96
N ARG A 459 -15.93 54.59 -6.59
CA ARG A 459 -14.80 54.76 -5.65
C ARG A 459 -15.26 55.42 -4.33
N VAL A 460 -14.29 55.53 -3.40
CA VAL A 460 -14.24 56.44 -2.23
C VAL A 460 -14.98 55.92 -0.99
N GLY A 461 -14.41 55.96 0.23
CA GLY A 461 -13.07 56.43 0.59
C GLY A 461 -12.67 56.07 2.04
N ARG A 462 -11.41 56.38 2.40
CA ARG A 462 -10.89 56.23 3.77
C ARG A 462 -10.97 57.56 4.53
N ARG A 463 -11.49 57.53 5.75
CA ARG A 463 -11.10 58.41 6.85
C ARG A 463 -10.96 57.55 8.10
N GLY A 464 -9.96 57.82 8.93
CA GLY A 464 -9.83 57.23 10.27
C GLY A 464 -9.83 58.34 11.31
N VAL A 465 -10.20 58.00 12.55
CA VAL A 465 -9.91 58.79 13.77
C VAL A 465 -9.63 57.82 14.92
N SER A 466 -8.86 58.31 15.89
CA SER A 466 -8.20 57.65 17.01
C SER A 466 -9.01 57.52 18.32
N GLY A 467 -8.53 56.65 19.22
CA GLY A 467 -8.73 56.71 20.67
C GLY A 467 -9.40 55.46 21.27
N ARG A 468 -9.16 55.01 22.50
CA ARG A 468 -8.12 55.18 23.55
C ARG A 468 -8.64 54.31 24.75
N TYR A 469 -7.79 54.03 25.76
CA TYR A 469 -8.10 53.32 27.04
C TYR A 469 -8.25 51.77 27.00
N PRO A 470 -8.00 51.03 28.12
CA PRO A 470 -6.71 50.99 28.84
C PRO A 470 -6.28 49.60 29.43
N GLY A 471 -5.03 49.50 29.92
CA GLY A 471 -4.70 48.79 31.18
C GLY A 471 -4.09 47.36 31.15
N GLY A 472 -2.93 47.18 31.82
CA GLY A 472 -2.31 45.88 32.19
C GLY A 472 -1.56 45.14 31.06
N ARG A 473 -0.21 45.05 30.94
CA ARG A 473 0.89 44.77 31.91
C ARG A 473 0.68 43.48 32.72
N GLN A 474 1.61 42.53 32.85
CA GLN A 474 2.98 42.25 32.33
C GLN A 474 3.06 40.70 32.09
N GLU A 475 4.03 40.05 31.43
CA GLU A 475 5.45 39.90 31.82
C GLU A 475 6.23 39.09 30.75
N LEU A 476 7.54 39.30 30.66
CA LEU A 476 8.58 38.42 30.07
C LEU A 476 8.40 37.77 28.65
N ARG A 477 8.81 38.52 27.62
CA ARG A 477 9.61 37.97 26.50
C ARG A 477 10.97 38.68 26.45
N ARG A 478 12.06 37.97 26.72
CA ARG A 478 13.45 38.15 26.18
C ARG A 478 14.49 37.44 27.05
N ARG A 479 15.05 36.32 26.56
CA ARG A 479 16.44 35.85 26.78
C ARG A 479 16.73 34.69 25.82
N ILE A 480 18.01 34.49 25.50
CA ILE A 480 18.67 33.57 24.54
C ILE A 480 19.27 34.31 23.32
N ILE A 481 20.33 35.06 23.61
CA ILE A 481 21.57 35.15 22.80
C ILE A 481 22.72 35.22 23.84
N ALA A 482 23.83 34.56 23.55
CA ALA A 482 25.12 34.57 24.27
C ALA A 482 25.17 33.99 25.71
N THR A 483 25.65 32.75 25.81
CA THR A 483 26.83 32.32 26.62
C THR A 483 27.29 30.92 26.15
N GLY A 484 28.54 30.51 26.45
CA GLY A 484 28.92 29.09 26.41
C GLY A 484 29.94 28.62 25.35
N ARG A 485 31.04 29.34 25.11
CA ARG A 485 32.28 28.67 24.68
C ARG A 485 32.97 28.07 25.91
N GLY A 486 33.29 26.78 25.90
CA GLY A 486 34.23 26.16 26.86
C GLY A 486 33.76 24.84 27.46
N ALA A 487 34.71 23.92 27.70
CA ALA A 487 34.56 22.58 28.31
C ALA A 487 33.54 21.66 27.60
N VAL A 488 33.94 20.76 26.69
CA VAL A 488 34.60 19.50 27.04
C VAL A 488 35.81 19.19 26.14
N ARG A 489 37.02 19.37 26.69
CA ARG A 489 38.26 18.70 26.25
C ARG A 489 38.97 18.21 27.51
N ARG A 490 38.95 16.89 27.75
CA ARG A 490 39.95 16.08 28.50
C ARG A 490 39.36 14.73 28.93
N ALA A 491 39.68 13.69 28.15
CA ALA A 491 39.90 12.33 28.63
C ALA A 491 40.75 11.60 27.57
N TRP A 492 41.51 10.58 27.98
CA TRP A 492 42.26 9.67 27.10
C TRP A 492 43.50 10.21 26.36
N HIS A 493 44.53 10.55 27.15
CA HIS A 493 45.91 10.17 26.80
C HIS A 493 46.54 9.46 28.01
N ARG A 494 46.75 8.13 27.91
CA ARG A 494 47.76 7.36 28.67
C ARG A 494 47.84 5.90 28.18
N ARG A 495 48.68 5.67 27.17
CA ARG A 495 49.57 4.50 27.03
C ARG A 495 50.41 4.68 25.75
N ALA A 496 51.71 4.93 25.92
CA ALA A 496 52.68 4.90 24.84
C ALA A 496 53.29 3.48 24.78
N GLY A 497 53.47 2.93 23.58
CA GLY A 497 53.77 1.50 23.43
C GLY A 497 54.36 1.09 22.07
N ARG A 498 55.42 1.80 21.62
CA ARG A 498 56.50 1.36 20.71
C ARG A 498 56.20 0.56 19.42
N ARG A 499 56.77 1.10 18.33
CA ARG A 499 57.38 0.43 17.15
C ARG A 499 56.46 -0.16 16.06
N GLY A 500 56.38 0.59 14.96
CA GLY A 500 56.80 0.12 13.63
C GLY A 500 55.80 -0.66 12.77
N VAL A 501 55.54 -0.16 11.56
CA VAL A 501 55.65 -0.86 10.26
C VAL A 501 55.53 0.22 9.15
N GLN A 502 56.22 0.01 8.03
CA GLN A 502 56.25 0.93 6.89
C GLN A 502 54.97 0.81 6.03
N LEU A 503 54.59 1.89 5.34
CA LEU A 503 53.72 1.84 4.17
C LEU A 503 54.44 2.51 2.98
N PRO A 504 54.36 1.95 1.77
CA PRO A 504 55.12 2.44 0.62
C PRO A 504 54.52 3.71 0.03
N VAL A 505 55.41 4.62 -0.36
CA VAL A 505 55.13 5.79 -1.20
C VAL A 505 55.43 5.42 -2.66
N LEU A 506 54.67 5.96 -3.61
CA LEU A 506 55.10 6.44 -4.95
C LEU A 506 53.84 6.80 -5.81
N PRO A 507 53.92 7.74 -6.78
CA PRO A 507 54.65 9.00 -6.77
C PRO A 507 53.72 10.22 -6.98
N GLN A 508 54.26 11.41 -6.70
CA GLN A 508 53.67 12.68 -7.11
C GLN A 508 53.87 12.90 -8.62
N CYS A 509 52.92 13.58 -9.28
CA CYS A 509 53.22 14.42 -10.43
C CYS A 509 52.77 15.85 -10.11
N GLY A 510 53.71 16.79 -10.10
CA GLY A 510 53.49 18.16 -9.66
C GLY A 510 53.16 19.12 -10.80
N GLN A 511 52.13 19.93 -10.56
CA GLN A 511 52.03 21.34 -10.94
C GLN A 511 52.26 21.75 -12.42
N CYS A 512 51.19 22.28 -13.03
CA CYS A 512 51.31 23.63 -13.60
C CYS A 512 50.01 24.46 -13.57
N ARG A 513 50.06 25.48 -12.69
CA ARG A 513 49.56 26.86 -12.85
C ARG A 513 48.07 27.17 -13.05
N THR A 514 47.66 28.18 -12.28
CA THR A 514 46.35 28.84 -12.22
C THR A 514 46.21 30.02 -13.19
N ALA A 515 45.05 30.14 -13.84
CA ALA A 515 44.41 31.39 -14.30
C ALA A 515 42.92 31.07 -14.53
N ARG A 516 42.00 31.41 -13.62
CA ARG A 516 41.20 32.65 -13.59
C ARG A 516 40.41 32.93 -14.88
N ASP A 517 39.08 32.94 -14.74
CA ASP A 517 38.12 33.48 -15.69
C ASP A 517 38.45 34.93 -16.10
N ASP A 518 38.14 35.28 -17.35
CA ASP A 518 37.23 36.41 -17.61
C ASP A 518 36.70 36.45 -19.05
N SER A 519 35.49 37.00 -19.19
CA SER A 519 34.88 37.57 -20.41
C SER A 519 34.51 36.68 -21.63
N ALA A 520 33.22 36.73 -21.98
CA ALA A 520 32.72 36.69 -23.37
C ALA A 520 32.47 38.15 -23.82
N PRO A 521 32.40 38.53 -25.13
CA PRO A 521 31.32 38.05 -26.04
C PRO A 521 31.58 38.02 -27.58
N ARG A 522 30.66 37.37 -28.32
CA ARG A 522 30.19 37.60 -29.73
C ARG A 522 31.21 37.78 -30.89
N HIS A 523 31.04 37.02 -31.98
CA HIS A 523 30.42 37.51 -33.24
C HIS A 523 30.17 36.41 -34.31
N HIS A 524 29.32 36.72 -35.30
CA HIS A 524 28.91 35.86 -36.44
C HIS A 524 29.94 35.76 -37.58
N HIS A 525 29.97 34.63 -38.30
CA HIS A 525 29.70 34.48 -39.77
C HIS A 525 29.94 32.99 -40.17
N LEU A 526 29.02 32.24 -40.80
CA LEU A 526 28.66 32.22 -42.23
C LEU A 526 29.86 32.00 -43.20
N CYS A 527 30.08 30.77 -43.72
CA CYS A 527 29.72 30.39 -45.10
C CYS A 527 30.12 28.95 -45.57
N ARG A 528 29.17 28.28 -46.25
CA ARG A 528 29.27 27.42 -47.46
C ARG A 528 30.39 26.36 -47.67
N ARG A 529 29.89 25.10 -47.80
CA ARG A 529 30.03 24.16 -48.96
C ARG A 529 31.37 24.04 -49.72
N ARG A 530 31.90 22.80 -49.79
CA ARG A 530 32.24 21.99 -51.01
C ARG A 530 32.40 20.53 -50.54
N SER A 531 31.53 19.58 -50.91
CA SER A 531 31.46 18.81 -52.17
C SER A 531 32.67 17.91 -52.47
N GLY A 532 32.50 16.61 -52.24
CA GLY A 532 33.39 15.53 -52.71
C GLY A 532 32.54 14.29 -52.97
N ASN A 533 32.48 13.84 -54.23
CA ASN A 533 31.49 12.87 -54.71
C ASN A 533 32.22 11.72 -55.42
N VAL A 534 32.11 10.48 -54.92
CA VAL A 534 32.62 9.29 -55.64
C VAL A 534 31.60 8.14 -55.56
N ARG A 535 31.14 7.76 -56.75
CA ARG A 535 30.37 6.56 -57.14
C ARG A 535 31.16 5.26 -56.80
N SER A 536 30.67 4.02 -56.83
CA SER A 536 29.36 3.35 -56.96
C SER A 536 29.65 1.84 -57.04
N ARG A 537 28.73 0.95 -56.65
CA ARG A 537 28.32 -0.23 -57.45
C ARG A 537 27.17 -1.00 -56.79
N ARG A 538 26.18 -1.38 -57.60
CA ARG A 538 25.12 -2.36 -57.30
C ARG A 538 25.19 -3.47 -58.35
N GLY A 539 24.85 -4.69 -57.94
CA GLY A 539 24.32 -5.82 -58.74
C GLY A 539 23.60 -6.73 -57.72
N GLN A 540 22.30 -7.05 -57.83
CA GLN A 540 21.69 -8.05 -58.74
C GLN A 540 22.31 -9.44 -58.53
N LEU A 541 21.60 -10.57 -58.35
CA LEU A 541 20.20 -10.99 -58.64
C LEU A 541 19.52 -11.55 -57.34
N ALA A 542 18.20 -11.66 -57.12
CA ALA A 542 16.98 -11.91 -57.91
C ALA A 542 16.48 -13.38 -57.96
N GLN A 543 15.57 -13.72 -57.03
CA GLN A 543 14.38 -14.63 -57.05
C GLN A 543 14.27 -15.84 -58.02
N ARG A 544 13.75 -16.98 -57.47
CA ARG A 544 12.75 -17.97 -57.99
C ARG A 544 12.71 -19.18 -57.00
N HIS A 545 11.68 -20.02 -56.80
CA HIS A 545 10.29 -20.10 -57.34
C HIS A 545 9.34 -20.88 -56.38
N HIS A 546 8.04 -20.92 -56.67
CA HIS A 546 6.97 -21.63 -55.91
C HIS A 546 6.70 -23.09 -56.35
N ARG A 547 6.03 -23.86 -55.44
CA ARG A 547 5.09 -25.03 -55.60
C ARG A 547 5.59 -26.32 -54.91
N ARG A 548 4.78 -27.28 -54.43
CA ARG A 548 3.37 -27.48 -53.97
C ARG A 548 3.26 -28.98 -53.57
N LEU A 549 2.65 -29.26 -52.42
CA LEU A 549 1.72 -30.39 -52.12
C LEU A 549 2.05 -31.89 -52.43
N ARG A 550 1.82 -32.70 -51.36
CA ARG A 550 1.04 -33.98 -51.26
C ARG A 550 1.75 -35.36 -51.21
N ASN A 551 1.17 -36.18 -50.30
CA ASN A 551 1.28 -37.65 -50.11
C ASN A 551 2.67 -38.16 -49.66
N GLY A 552 2.82 -39.25 -48.91
CA GLY A 552 1.87 -40.21 -48.30
C GLY A 552 2.63 -41.37 -47.62
N ASP A 553 1.90 -42.24 -46.92
CA ASP A 553 2.25 -43.63 -46.55
C ASP A 553 3.23 -43.96 -45.38
N HIS A 554 2.62 -44.56 -44.34
CA HIS A 554 3.15 -45.63 -43.46
C HIS A 554 2.90 -47.01 -44.15
N PRO A 555 3.49 -48.17 -43.77
CA PRO A 555 3.54 -48.68 -42.38
C PRO A 555 4.64 -49.73 -41.97
N ALA A 556 4.57 -50.17 -40.69
CA ALA A 556 4.99 -51.47 -40.09
C ALA A 556 6.50 -51.88 -40.06
N GLY A 557 7.03 -52.56 -39.03
CA GLY A 557 6.48 -52.93 -37.71
C GLY A 557 7.35 -53.93 -36.90
N VAL A 558 6.84 -54.38 -35.74
CA VAL A 558 7.14 -55.65 -35.00
C VAL A 558 8.44 -55.77 -34.13
N ASP A 559 8.29 -55.55 -32.79
CA ASP A 559 8.46 -56.45 -31.60
C ASP A 559 9.36 -57.75 -31.71
N PRO A 560 9.91 -58.43 -30.64
CA PRO A 560 9.29 -58.58 -29.30
C PRO A 560 10.09 -58.97 -28.00
N ARG A 561 9.35 -59.01 -26.86
CA ARG A 561 9.54 -59.74 -25.56
C ARG A 561 10.57 -59.17 -24.52
N HIS A 562 10.41 -59.28 -23.19
CA HIS A 562 9.65 -60.24 -22.35
C HIS A 562 9.16 -59.72 -20.93
N HIS A 563 8.33 -60.55 -20.26
CA HIS A 563 7.53 -60.45 -18.98
C HIS A 563 8.22 -59.95 -17.65
N ARG A 564 7.55 -59.68 -16.51
CA ARG A 564 6.30 -60.18 -15.81
C ARG A 564 5.61 -59.05 -14.99
N GLN A 565 4.28 -58.81 -15.01
CA GLN A 565 3.13 -59.49 -14.35
C GLN A 565 3.01 -59.51 -12.80
N ARG A 566 1.93 -58.88 -12.30
CA ARG A 566 0.99 -59.19 -11.16
C ARG A 566 0.65 -57.93 -10.31
N ARG A 567 -0.56 -57.71 -9.75
CA ARG A 567 -1.95 -58.22 -9.99
C ARG A 567 -2.96 -57.25 -9.28
N CYS A 568 -4.24 -57.22 -9.70
CA CYS A 568 -5.36 -56.62 -8.92
C CYS A 568 -6.08 -57.68 -8.06
N PRO A 569 -7.05 -57.25 -7.21
CA PRO A 569 -8.44 -57.64 -7.49
C PRO A 569 -9.46 -56.49 -7.48
N THR A 570 -10.64 -56.79 -8.01
CA THR A 570 -11.89 -55.99 -8.07
C THR A 570 -12.68 -56.10 -6.73
N THR A 571 -13.90 -55.59 -6.48
CA THR A 571 -15.09 -55.29 -7.32
C THR A 571 -16.18 -54.58 -6.46
N VAL A 572 -17.08 -53.77 -7.07
CA VAL A 572 -18.50 -53.48 -6.65
C VAL A 572 -18.73 -52.78 -5.26
N GLY A 573 -19.68 -51.84 -5.07
CA GLY A 573 -20.85 -51.48 -5.89
C GLY A 573 -21.54 -50.15 -5.52
N ARG A 574 -22.68 -49.88 -6.18
CA ARG A 574 -23.50 -48.65 -6.10
C ARG A 574 -24.68 -48.79 -5.15
N THR A 575 -24.98 -47.72 -4.40
CA THR A 575 -26.31 -47.16 -4.02
C THR A 575 -26.02 -45.87 -3.20
N GLY A 576 -26.74 -44.75 -3.25
CA GLY A 576 -28.05 -44.44 -3.84
C GLY A 576 -29.03 -43.98 -2.74
N LEU A 577 -29.67 -42.82 -2.90
CA LEU A 577 -30.51 -42.04 -1.93
C LEU A 577 -29.69 -41.07 -1.05
N SER A 578 -29.93 -39.76 -0.93
CA SER A 578 -31.12 -38.88 -0.99
C SER A 578 -31.98 -38.84 0.29
N ALA A 579 -31.79 -37.82 1.14
CA ALA A 579 -32.88 -37.06 1.80
C ALA A 579 -32.36 -35.82 2.58
N ALA A 580 -33.29 -34.91 2.83
CA ALA A 580 -33.18 -33.57 3.41
C ALA A 580 -32.73 -33.46 4.90
N LEU A 581 -32.19 -32.27 5.25
CA LEU A 581 -32.51 -31.34 6.37
C LEU A 581 -32.83 -31.89 7.79
N PRO A 582 -32.51 -31.17 8.89
CA PRO A 582 -32.73 -29.72 9.10
C PRO A 582 -31.57 -28.78 8.78
#